data_AF-A0A3D3R972-F1
#
_entry.id   AF-A0A3D3R972-F1
#
_cell.length_a   1.000
_cell.length_b   1.000
_cell.length_c   1.000
_cell.angle_alpha   90.00
_cell.angle_beta   90.00
_cell.angle_gamma   90.00
#
_symmetry.space_group_name_H-M   'P 1'
#
loop_
_entity.id
_entity.type
_entity.pdbx_description
1 polymer ?
#
loop_
_entity_poly.entity_id
_entity_poly.type
_entity_poly.pdbx_seq_one_letter_code
_entity_poly.pdbx_strand_id
1 'polypeptide(L)'
;GIGRIRFESGAGIVLEGPAQIELCSPLNAKLNYGKIAAYIPDEAHGFTIDTPEIQIVDQGTRFGAVVDPLGKAEVHVFEGQVDVKPQSAAKTLNLKASQAVLFSRQNELGAAIRLTPTKFADVPTPEQLTAAKSGNYPPVEAVPFEREALRNEYALIQMQTALPKGILAGEAFEYPATSLLQQTGGVGFHYEGWWADPNFTRLMVPEQRMQWGELEGGPMVLQSRGHHHAYPALAHRMARKLETPLTNDFYFSILVSYDGLDKNDFFGLWFDDVAGSKGSSHSRVPNFGLKEKRFFARFEVNQEGFSAELIDGECFLLVGRVMKEQSSYFNRLEIWVNPVGERSETPDAVVELGKGAKKLNAVHVLGMRIGQYTEVGDSLFVDRLVLGKTFESVTQPVE
;
A
#
# COMPACT_ATOMS: atom_id res chain seq x y z
N GLY A 1 6.74 3.39 -13.90
CA GLY A 1 7.29 2.31 -13.02
C GLY A 1 8.29 2.92 -12.05
N ILE A 2 8.62 2.25 -10.95
CA ILE A 2 9.59 2.77 -9.96
C ILE A 2 10.79 1.82 -9.89
N GLY A 3 12.00 2.39 -9.93
CA GLY A 3 13.25 1.71 -9.61
C GLY A 3 13.90 2.34 -8.38
N ARG A 4 14.57 1.54 -7.54
CA ARG A 4 15.37 2.03 -6.42
C ARG A 4 16.81 1.58 -6.62
N ILE A 5 17.75 2.49 -6.45
CA ILE A 5 19.17 2.29 -6.73
C ILE A 5 19.94 2.71 -5.50
N ARG A 6 20.77 1.79 -4.98
CA ARG A 6 21.82 2.12 -4.03
C ARG A 6 23.14 2.22 -4.79
N PHE A 7 23.85 3.33 -4.61
CA PHE A 7 25.22 3.48 -5.09
C PHE A 7 26.22 2.95 -4.07
N GLU A 8 27.41 2.59 -4.54
CA GLU A 8 28.51 2.13 -3.68
C GLU A 8 28.91 3.19 -2.63
N SER A 9 28.73 4.47 -2.93
CA SER A 9 29.00 5.58 -1.99
C SER A 9 28.12 5.60 -0.76
N GLY A 10 26.94 4.98 -0.79
CA GLY A 10 25.93 5.19 0.24
C GLY A 10 24.63 5.77 -0.31
N ALA A 11 24.69 6.54 -1.40
CA ALA A 11 23.56 7.29 -1.94
C ALA A 11 22.41 6.37 -2.37
N GLY A 12 21.19 6.75 -1.98
CA GLY A 12 19.95 6.09 -2.37
C GLY A 12 19.14 6.95 -3.32
N ILE A 13 18.79 6.42 -4.49
CA ILE A 13 17.92 7.10 -5.47
C ILE A 13 16.68 6.26 -5.74
N VAL A 14 15.51 6.91 -5.77
CA VAL A 14 14.29 6.39 -6.38
C VAL A 14 14.09 7.05 -7.72
N LEU A 15 13.97 6.25 -8.79
CA LEU A 15 13.72 6.66 -10.16
C LEU A 15 12.28 6.33 -10.54
N GLU A 16 11.54 7.33 -11.04
CA GLU A 16 10.17 7.17 -11.52
C GLU A 16 10.12 7.32 -13.05
N GLY A 17 9.71 6.25 -13.72
CA GLY A 17 9.62 6.17 -15.18
C GLY A 17 8.33 6.81 -15.75
N PRO A 18 8.36 7.31 -17.00
CA PRO A 18 9.43 7.14 -17.98
C PRO A 18 10.68 7.96 -17.63
N ALA A 19 11.85 7.31 -17.68
CA ALA A 19 13.11 7.92 -17.27
C ALA A 19 14.31 7.25 -17.95
N GLN A 20 15.39 8.01 -18.13
CA GLN A 20 16.69 7.52 -18.55
C GLN A 20 17.76 8.10 -17.63
N ILE A 21 18.46 7.20 -16.94
CA ILE A 21 19.57 7.51 -16.04
C ILE A 21 20.80 6.70 -16.43
N GLU A 22 21.97 7.32 -16.34
CA GLU A 22 23.28 6.67 -16.49
C GLU A 22 23.98 6.65 -15.12
N LEU A 23 24.52 5.50 -14.73
CA LEU A 23 25.28 5.34 -13.48
C LEU A 23 26.76 5.52 -13.81
N CYS A 24 27.32 6.68 -13.48
CA CYS A 24 28.63 7.09 -13.99
C CYS A 24 29.77 6.71 -13.03
N SER A 25 29.55 6.84 -11.72
CA SER A 25 30.52 6.47 -10.68
C SER A 25 29.82 6.23 -9.34
N PRO A 26 30.53 5.80 -8.28
CA PRO A 26 29.97 5.70 -6.93
C PRO A 26 29.31 7.00 -6.44
N LEU A 27 29.80 8.17 -6.86
CA LEU A 27 29.32 9.49 -6.42
C LEU A 27 28.63 10.29 -7.53
N ASN A 28 28.33 9.68 -8.69
CA ASN A 28 27.78 10.42 -9.82
C ASN A 28 26.81 9.61 -10.67
N ALA A 29 25.72 10.25 -11.05
CA ALA A 29 24.76 9.76 -12.02
C ALA A 29 24.34 10.88 -12.96
N LYS A 30 23.93 10.51 -14.18
CA LYS A 30 23.40 11.46 -15.16
C LYS A 30 21.94 11.15 -15.46
N LEU A 31 21.04 12.08 -15.13
CA LEU A 31 19.62 12.01 -15.42
C LEU A 31 19.30 12.76 -16.72
N ASN A 32 19.08 12.02 -17.81
CA ASN A 32 18.77 12.62 -19.11
C ASN A 32 17.31 13.13 -19.15
N TYR A 33 16.38 12.33 -18.63
CA TYR A 33 15.00 12.73 -18.39
C TYR A 33 14.37 11.79 -17.35
N GLY A 34 13.26 12.23 -16.76
CA GLY A 34 12.49 11.49 -15.76
C GLY A 34 12.46 12.21 -14.42
N LYS A 35 12.05 11.48 -13.38
CA LYS A 35 11.94 12.01 -12.03
C LYS A 35 12.74 11.15 -11.06
N ILE A 36 13.45 11.81 -10.16
CA ILE A 36 14.17 11.17 -9.08
C ILE A 36 13.87 11.80 -7.73
N ALA A 37 14.00 11.00 -6.68
CA ALA A 37 14.15 11.46 -5.30
C ALA A 37 15.38 10.77 -4.70
N ALA A 38 16.21 11.51 -3.98
CA ALA A 38 17.45 11.03 -3.42
C ALA A 38 17.49 11.20 -1.90
N TYR A 39 18.05 10.20 -1.22
CA TYR A 39 18.52 10.27 0.16
C TYR A 39 20.02 10.05 0.14
N ILE A 40 20.78 11.06 0.53
CA ILE A 40 22.24 11.02 0.55
C ILE A 40 22.70 11.05 2.02
N PRO A 41 23.18 9.91 2.56
CA PRO A 41 23.74 9.89 3.91
C PRO A 41 25.09 10.64 3.95
N ASP A 42 25.55 10.99 5.15
CA ASP A 42 26.82 11.73 5.35
C ASP A 42 28.03 11.04 4.68
N GLU A 43 28.05 9.70 4.64
CA GLU A 43 29.10 8.93 3.96
C GLU A 43 29.17 9.15 2.43
N ALA A 44 28.08 9.63 1.83
CA ALA A 44 27.94 9.89 0.41
C ALA A 44 27.91 11.39 0.07
N HIS A 45 28.37 12.24 0.99
CA HIS A 45 28.46 13.69 0.79
C HIS A 45 29.18 14.05 -0.52
N GLY A 46 28.65 15.03 -1.26
CA GLY A 46 29.15 15.42 -2.58
C GLY A 46 28.61 14.58 -3.74
N PHE A 47 27.65 13.69 -3.49
CA PHE A 47 26.95 12.95 -4.55
C PHE A 47 26.38 13.92 -5.59
N THR A 48 26.62 13.66 -6.87
CA THR A 48 26.34 14.59 -7.95
C THR A 48 25.39 13.99 -8.98
N ILE A 49 24.37 14.76 -9.37
CA ILE A 49 23.44 14.41 -10.43
C ILE A 49 23.58 15.40 -11.57
N ASP A 50 24.10 14.92 -12.69
CA ASP A 50 24.20 15.69 -13.92
C ASP A 50 22.89 15.59 -14.71
N THR A 51 22.42 16.72 -15.19
CA THR A 51 21.28 16.82 -16.13
C THR A 51 21.74 17.60 -17.36
N PRO A 52 20.96 17.65 -18.46
CA PRO A 52 21.38 18.38 -19.66
C PRO A 52 21.75 19.86 -19.42
N GLU A 53 21.04 20.55 -18.52
CA GLU A 53 21.19 22.01 -18.33
C GLU A 53 21.85 22.37 -16.98
N ILE A 54 21.76 21.51 -15.98
CA ILE A 54 22.28 21.77 -14.62
C ILE A 54 23.00 20.56 -14.03
N GLN A 55 23.93 20.81 -13.12
CA GLN A 55 24.53 19.84 -12.21
C GLN A 55 24.03 20.11 -10.80
N ILE A 56 23.57 19.07 -10.11
CA ILE A 56 23.08 19.13 -8.73
C ILE A 56 24.11 18.44 -7.85
N VAL A 57 24.70 19.16 -6.89
CA VAL A 57 25.69 18.63 -5.95
C VAL A 57 25.08 18.61 -4.56
N ASP A 58 24.99 17.42 -4.00
CA ASP A 58 24.46 17.20 -2.66
C ASP A 58 25.43 17.66 -1.57
N GLN A 59 24.90 18.23 -0.48
CA GLN A 59 25.67 18.64 0.70
C GLN A 59 25.28 17.86 1.98
N GLY A 60 24.74 16.65 1.83
CA GLY A 60 24.23 15.74 2.87
C GLY A 60 22.71 15.92 3.06
N THR A 61 21.87 15.36 2.17
CA THR A 61 20.49 15.88 1.99
C THR A 61 19.46 14.92 1.38
N ARG A 62 18.18 15.29 1.56
CA ARG A 62 17.02 14.72 0.83
C ARG A 62 16.51 15.72 -0.19
N PHE A 63 16.54 15.34 -1.47
CA PHE A 63 16.07 16.21 -2.55
C PHE A 63 15.40 15.42 -3.68
N GLY A 64 14.69 16.12 -4.56
CA GLY A 64 14.09 15.55 -5.76
C GLY A 64 14.39 16.40 -6.99
N ALA A 65 14.48 15.75 -8.14
CA ALA A 65 14.64 16.41 -9.43
C ALA A 65 13.68 15.87 -10.48
N VAL A 66 13.15 16.75 -11.32
CA VAL A 66 12.33 16.40 -12.50
C VAL A 66 13.01 16.99 -13.71
N VAL A 67 13.36 16.15 -14.68
CA VAL A 67 13.98 16.59 -15.93
C VAL A 67 13.08 16.14 -17.08
N ASP A 68 12.60 17.09 -17.90
CA ASP A 68 11.85 16.75 -19.10
C ASP A 68 12.80 16.42 -20.28
N PRO A 69 12.30 15.79 -21.36
CA PRO A 69 13.12 15.46 -22.54
C PRO A 69 13.74 16.67 -23.26
N LEU A 70 13.30 17.90 -22.95
CA LEU A 70 13.84 19.14 -23.51
C LEU A 70 14.94 19.75 -22.63
N GLY A 71 15.25 19.15 -21.48
CA GLY A 71 16.26 19.60 -20.52
C GLY A 71 15.75 20.55 -19.45
N LYS A 72 14.44 20.86 -19.41
CA LYS A 72 13.86 21.66 -18.34
C LYS A 72 13.95 20.88 -17.03
N ALA A 73 14.55 21.49 -16.01
CA ALA A 73 14.85 20.82 -14.75
C ALA A 73 14.22 21.53 -13.55
N GLU A 74 13.47 20.81 -12.74
CA GLU A 74 12.99 21.26 -11.43
C GLU A 74 13.82 20.59 -10.33
N VAL A 75 14.25 21.34 -9.33
CA VAL A 75 14.96 20.82 -8.14
C VAL A 75 14.19 21.23 -6.89
N HIS A 76 13.95 20.27 -6.00
CA HIS A 76 13.20 20.43 -4.76
C HIS A 76 14.00 19.90 -3.58
N VAL A 77 14.26 20.73 -2.56
CA VAL A 77 15.00 20.32 -1.36
C VAL A 77 14.04 20.06 -0.22
N PHE A 78 13.99 18.82 0.26
CA PHE A 78 13.11 18.41 1.35
C PHE A 78 13.77 18.68 2.70
N GLU A 79 15.02 18.26 2.86
CA GLU A 79 15.81 18.40 4.10
C GLU A 79 17.27 18.70 3.75
N GLY A 80 17.93 19.58 4.50
CA GLY A 80 19.33 19.97 4.27
C GLY A 80 19.50 21.01 3.14
N GLN A 81 20.53 20.88 2.30
CA GLN A 81 20.85 21.81 1.23
C GLN A 81 21.54 21.13 0.03
N VAL A 82 21.36 21.72 -1.16
CA VAL A 82 22.04 21.31 -2.40
C VAL A 82 22.60 22.53 -3.12
N ASP A 83 23.68 22.33 -3.86
CA ASP A 83 24.22 23.32 -4.77
C ASP A 83 23.82 22.97 -6.21
N VAL A 84 23.15 23.90 -6.89
CA VAL A 84 22.78 23.75 -8.30
C VAL A 84 23.66 24.64 -9.15
N LYS A 85 24.36 24.03 -10.11
CA LYS A 85 25.29 24.68 -11.02
C LYS A 85 24.75 24.57 -12.44
N PRO A 86 24.32 25.67 -13.08
CA PRO A 86 24.01 25.65 -14.51
C PRO A 86 25.26 25.27 -15.31
N GLN A 87 25.11 24.45 -16.36
CA GLN A 87 26.25 24.06 -17.18
C GLN A 87 26.84 25.23 -17.97
N SER A 88 26.00 26.21 -18.34
CA SER A 88 26.39 27.39 -19.12
C SER A 88 26.86 28.59 -18.28
N ALA A 89 26.67 28.57 -16.96
CA ALA A 89 26.94 29.71 -16.08
C ALA A 89 27.81 29.33 -14.87
N ALA A 90 28.73 30.22 -14.50
CA ALA A 90 29.63 29.99 -13.36
C ALA A 90 28.94 30.14 -11.98
N LYS A 91 27.72 30.69 -11.93
CA LYS A 91 27.05 31.01 -10.67
C LYS A 91 26.36 29.77 -10.10
N THR A 92 26.86 29.32 -8.95
CA THR A 92 26.22 28.26 -8.16
C THR A 92 25.04 28.85 -7.36
N LEU A 93 23.90 28.17 -7.38
CA LEU A 93 22.74 28.48 -6.56
C LEU A 93 22.66 27.48 -5.40
N ASN A 94 22.79 27.97 -4.17
CA ASN A 94 22.58 27.16 -2.97
C ASN A 94 21.09 27.14 -2.62
N LEU A 95 20.49 25.95 -2.60
CA LEU A 95 19.10 25.72 -2.19
C LEU A 95 19.08 25.02 -0.84
N LYS A 96 18.25 25.51 0.07
CA LYS A 96 18.02 24.93 1.41
C LYS A 96 16.67 24.24 1.49
N ALA A 97 16.45 23.51 2.57
CA ALA A 97 15.18 22.86 2.88
C ALA A 97 13.98 23.79 2.64
N SER A 98 12.92 23.23 2.08
CA SER A 98 11.70 23.93 1.66
C SER A 98 11.85 24.89 0.48
N GLN A 99 13.00 24.92 -0.19
CA GLN A 99 13.20 25.67 -1.42
C GLN A 99 13.10 24.77 -2.65
N ALA A 100 12.60 25.35 -3.74
CA ALA A 100 12.57 24.70 -5.04
C ALA A 100 12.78 25.72 -6.14
N VAL A 101 13.40 25.27 -7.23
CA VAL A 101 13.74 26.12 -8.37
C VAL A 101 13.49 25.36 -9.68
N LEU A 102 13.10 26.11 -10.70
CA LEU A 102 12.92 25.66 -12.06
C LEU A 102 13.98 26.29 -12.96
N PHE A 103 14.72 25.45 -13.67
CA PHE A 103 15.65 25.84 -14.73
C PHE A 103 15.08 25.50 -16.11
N SER A 104 15.36 26.36 -17.07
CA SER A 104 15.07 26.15 -18.48
C SER A 104 16.13 26.85 -19.32
N ARG A 105 16.23 26.50 -20.61
CA ARG A 105 17.11 27.19 -21.56
C ARG A 105 16.91 28.71 -21.63
N GLN A 106 15.73 29.20 -21.29
CA GLN A 106 15.40 30.63 -21.31
C GLN A 106 15.71 31.32 -19.97
N ASN A 107 15.94 30.56 -18.90
CA ASN A 107 16.21 31.08 -17.58
C ASN A 107 17.26 30.25 -16.84
N GLU A 108 18.53 30.51 -17.18
CA GLU A 108 19.71 29.86 -16.60
C GLU A 108 19.95 30.26 -15.13
N LEU A 109 19.36 31.36 -14.66
CA LEU A 109 19.43 31.79 -13.27
C LEU A 109 18.45 31.04 -12.35
N GLY A 110 17.52 30.28 -12.94
CA GLY A 110 16.46 29.59 -12.23
C GLY A 110 15.33 30.51 -11.78
N ALA A 111 14.11 29.97 -11.73
CA ALA A 111 12.93 30.63 -11.19
C ALA A 111 12.47 29.88 -9.94
N ALA A 112 12.30 30.59 -8.81
CA ALA A 112 11.77 29.97 -7.60
C ALA A 112 10.35 29.42 -7.85
N ILE A 113 10.09 28.21 -7.38
CA ILE A 113 8.78 27.55 -7.46
C ILE A 113 8.35 27.02 -6.10
N ARG A 114 7.08 26.63 -5.97
CA ARG A 114 6.57 26.02 -4.74
C ARG A 114 7.14 24.61 -4.55
N LEU A 115 7.65 24.33 -3.35
CA LEU A 115 8.02 22.98 -2.95
C LEU A 115 6.79 22.05 -3.03
N THR A 116 6.92 20.93 -3.75
CA THR A 116 5.84 19.96 -3.94
C THR A 116 6.36 18.54 -3.66
N PRO A 117 6.60 18.14 -2.39
CA PRO A 117 7.16 16.83 -2.07
C PRO A 117 6.32 15.67 -2.58
N THR A 118 4.99 15.82 -2.57
CA THR A 118 4.03 14.83 -3.09
C THR A 118 4.15 14.55 -4.59
N LYS A 119 4.96 15.32 -5.33
CA LYS A 119 5.29 15.05 -6.74
C LYS A 119 6.22 13.85 -6.88
N PHE A 120 6.97 13.50 -5.83
CA PHE A 120 8.03 12.50 -5.86
C PHE A 120 7.60 11.20 -5.16
N ALA A 121 8.16 10.08 -5.58
CA ALA A 121 8.08 8.84 -4.83
C ALA A 121 8.97 8.92 -3.57
N ASP A 122 8.61 8.13 -2.55
CA ASP A 122 9.36 8.09 -1.29
C ASP A 122 10.80 7.65 -1.51
N VAL A 123 11.74 8.43 -0.99
CA VAL A 123 13.17 8.11 -0.98
C VAL A 123 13.43 6.80 -0.22
N PRO A 124 14.51 6.06 -0.54
CA PRO A 124 14.85 4.86 0.21
C PRO A 124 15.14 5.21 1.68
N THR A 125 14.73 4.33 2.60
CA THR A 125 15.07 4.47 4.03
C THR A 125 16.54 4.05 4.28
N PRO A 126 17.18 4.53 5.36
CA PRO A 126 18.49 4.05 5.77
C PRO A 126 18.56 2.52 5.93
N GLU A 127 17.49 1.89 6.43
CA GLU A 127 17.38 0.44 6.59
C GLU A 127 17.32 -0.26 5.22
N GLN A 128 16.58 0.28 4.25
CA GLN A 128 16.56 -0.24 2.88
C GLN A 128 17.94 -0.15 2.24
N LEU A 129 18.66 0.95 2.46
CA LEU A 129 20.03 1.12 1.93
C LEU A 129 21.02 0.18 2.60
N THR A 130 20.90 -0.02 3.91
CA THR A 130 21.71 -0.97 4.67
C THR A 130 21.45 -2.40 4.21
N ALA A 131 20.18 -2.78 4.04
CA ALA A 131 19.81 -4.08 3.50
C ALA A 131 20.32 -4.27 2.07
N ALA A 132 20.18 -3.26 1.20
CA ALA A 132 20.72 -3.29 -0.16
C ALA A 132 22.24 -3.44 -0.20
N LYS A 133 22.97 -2.85 0.77
CA LYS A 133 24.43 -3.00 0.91
C LYS A 133 24.85 -4.46 1.13
N SER A 134 24.00 -5.27 1.77
CA SER A 134 24.29 -6.69 2.00
C SER A 134 24.30 -7.53 0.72
N GLY A 135 23.81 -7.00 -0.40
CA GLY A 135 23.58 -7.75 -1.64
C GLY A 135 22.34 -8.64 -1.62
N ASN A 136 21.78 -8.89 -0.44
CA ASN A 136 20.54 -9.61 -0.23
C ASN A 136 19.41 -8.59 -0.07
N TYR A 137 18.80 -8.16 -1.19
CA TYR A 137 17.65 -7.27 -1.18
C TYR A 137 16.46 -7.85 -1.96
N PRO A 138 15.28 -7.98 -1.35
CA PRO A 138 15.01 -7.71 0.07
C PRO A 138 15.84 -8.59 1.02
N PRO A 139 16.09 -8.16 2.28
CA PRO A 139 16.88 -8.92 3.24
C PRO A 139 16.34 -10.35 3.40
N VAL A 140 17.24 -11.31 3.59
CA VAL A 140 16.87 -12.73 3.82
C VAL A 140 16.35 -12.93 5.25
N GLU A 141 16.64 -12.00 6.17
CA GLU A 141 16.00 -11.89 7.48
C GLU A 141 14.54 -11.38 7.34
N ALA A 142 13.72 -12.07 6.55
CA ALA A 142 12.47 -12.45 7.16
C ALA A 142 12.89 -13.40 8.28
N VAL A 143 12.45 -13.22 9.52
CA VAL A 143 12.11 -14.40 10.30
C VAL A 143 11.16 -15.13 9.36
N PRO A 144 11.60 -16.20 8.65
CA PRO A 144 10.63 -16.97 7.90
C PRO A 144 9.64 -17.34 8.98
N PHE A 145 8.35 -17.14 8.74
CA PHE A 145 7.36 -17.89 9.49
C PHE A 145 7.94 -19.28 9.61
N GLU A 146 8.27 -19.69 10.84
CA GLU A 146 9.24 -20.77 11.02
C GLU A 146 8.87 -21.90 10.09
N ARG A 147 9.85 -22.68 9.60
CA ARG A 147 9.53 -23.99 9.03
C ARG A 147 8.99 -24.88 10.16
N GLU A 148 7.92 -24.47 10.84
CA GLU A 148 6.99 -25.33 11.51
C GLU A 148 6.64 -26.37 10.46
N ALA A 149 6.97 -27.62 10.79
CA ALA A 149 6.65 -28.75 9.96
C ALA A 149 5.18 -28.63 9.54
N LEU A 150 4.91 -28.78 8.24
CA LEU A 150 3.57 -28.92 7.68
C LEU A 150 2.79 -29.89 8.57
N ARG A 151 1.92 -29.38 9.44
CA ARG A 151 1.08 -30.25 10.27
C ARG A 151 -0.06 -30.89 9.48
N ASN A 152 -0.31 -30.43 8.25
CA ASN A 152 -1.44 -30.87 7.45
C ASN A 152 -1.04 -31.12 5.98
N GLU A 153 -0.43 -32.28 5.70
CA GLU A 153 -0.30 -32.80 4.31
C GLU A 153 -1.67 -33.16 3.70
N TYR A 154 -2.68 -33.35 4.55
CA TYR A 154 -4.07 -33.54 4.13
C TYR A 154 -4.83 -32.24 4.33
N ALA A 155 -4.72 -31.40 3.32
CA ALA A 155 -5.79 -30.53 2.88
C ALA A 155 -7.19 -31.01 3.36
N LEU A 156 -7.71 -30.39 4.43
CA LEU A 156 -9.14 -30.37 4.79
C LEU A 156 -9.99 -29.63 3.71
N ILE A 157 -9.41 -29.36 2.53
CA ILE A 157 -9.76 -28.32 1.56
C ILE A 157 -11.11 -28.53 0.86
N GLN A 158 -11.89 -29.58 1.15
CA GLN A 158 -13.15 -29.79 0.43
C GLN A 158 -14.34 -30.32 1.21
N MET A 159 -14.28 -30.51 2.53
CA MET A 159 -15.48 -31.05 3.20
C MET A 159 -16.59 -30.00 3.39
N GLN A 160 -16.28 -28.78 3.87
CA GLN A 160 -17.24 -27.67 4.02
C GLN A 160 -16.49 -26.33 4.00
N THR A 161 -16.73 -25.48 2.99
CA THR A 161 -16.10 -24.15 2.90
C THR A 161 -16.79 -23.16 3.84
N ALA A 162 -16.05 -22.18 4.39
CA ALA A 162 -16.63 -21.08 5.18
C ALA A 162 -17.40 -20.03 4.33
N LEU A 163 -17.48 -20.22 3.01
CA LEU A 163 -18.14 -19.29 2.09
C LEU A 163 -19.61 -19.65 1.83
N PRO A 164 -20.55 -18.69 1.97
CA PRO A 164 -21.94 -18.92 1.60
C PRO A 164 -22.12 -19.04 0.08
N LYS A 165 -23.23 -19.68 -0.33
CA LYS A 165 -23.58 -19.84 -1.75
C LYS A 165 -24.17 -18.56 -2.35
N GLY A 166 -24.08 -18.41 -3.67
CA GLY A 166 -24.73 -17.30 -4.40
C GLY A 166 -24.08 -15.92 -4.21
N ILE A 167 -22.90 -15.88 -3.61
CA ILE A 167 -22.09 -14.67 -3.44
C ILE A 167 -21.48 -14.20 -4.76
N LEU A 168 -21.05 -12.94 -4.79
CA LEU A 168 -20.39 -12.32 -5.95
C LEU A 168 -18.92 -12.76 -6.05
N ALA A 169 -18.21 -12.74 -4.92
CA ALA A 169 -16.86 -13.26 -4.77
C ALA A 169 -16.59 -13.59 -3.30
N GLY A 170 -15.62 -14.46 -2.99
CA GLY A 170 -15.26 -14.75 -1.61
C GLY A 170 -13.99 -15.57 -1.46
N GLU A 171 -13.28 -15.36 -0.35
CA GLU A 171 -12.02 -15.99 0.01
C GLU A 171 -12.08 -16.45 1.48
N ALA A 172 -11.87 -17.75 1.70
CA ALA A 172 -11.78 -18.38 3.02
C ALA A 172 -10.35 -18.87 3.33
N PHE A 173 -9.39 -18.55 2.46
CA PHE A 173 -7.97 -18.85 2.65
C PHE A 173 -7.65 -20.34 2.85
N GLU A 174 -8.50 -21.22 2.33
CA GLU A 174 -8.44 -22.68 2.43
C GLU A 174 -7.34 -23.29 1.53
N TYR A 175 -6.10 -22.89 1.77
CA TYR A 175 -4.91 -23.40 1.08
C TYR A 175 -3.95 -24.09 2.06
N PRO A 176 -2.95 -24.84 1.56
CA PRO A 176 -1.86 -25.32 2.40
C PRO A 176 -1.14 -24.16 3.10
N ALA A 177 -0.68 -24.39 4.33
CA ALA A 177 0.01 -23.43 5.19
C ALA A 177 1.34 -22.94 4.56
N THR A 178 1.23 -21.97 3.67
CA THR A 178 2.31 -21.46 2.80
C THR A 178 2.08 -19.97 2.52
N SER A 179 2.78 -19.41 1.53
CA SER A 179 2.55 -18.05 1.08
C SER A 179 1.18 -17.88 0.39
N LEU A 180 0.56 -16.71 0.58
CA LEU A 180 -0.64 -16.29 -0.16
C LEU A 180 -0.35 -16.03 -1.65
N LEU A 181 0.89 -15.67 -2.01
CA LEU A 181 1.30 -15.40 -3.40
C LEU A 181 0.85 -16.52 -4.36
N GLN A 182 0.17 -16.11 -5.44
CA GLN A 182 -0.33 -16.95 -6.52
C GLN A 182 -1.42 -17.97 -6.14
N GLN A 183 -1.98 -17.92 -4.93
CA GLN A 183 -3.11 -18.77 -4.56
C GLN A 183 -4.40 -18.34 -5.29
N THR A 184 -5.17 -19.32 -5.80
CA THR A 184 -6.28 -19.10 -6.77
C THR A 184 -7.64 -19.65 -6.33
N GLY A 185 -7.80 -20.02 -5.07
CA GLY A 185 -9.03 -20.58 -4.50
C GLY A 185 -10.12 -19.51 -4.31
N GLY A 186 -11.12 -19.82 -3.49
CA GLY A 186 -12.29 -18.97 -3.34
C GLY A 186 -13.20 -18.97 -4.58
N VAL A 187 -14.10 -17.99 -4.64
CA VAL A 187 -15.15 -17.87 -5.67
C VAL A 187 -15.13 -16.45 -6.26
N GLY A 188 -15.44 -16.29 -7.56
CA GLY A 188 -15.65 -14.99 -8.21
C GLY A 188 -14.38 -14.17 -8.48
N PHE A 189 -13.21 -14.81 -8.39
CA PHE A 189 -11.91 -14.20 -8.67
C PHE A 189 -11.33 -14.67 -10.00
N HIS A 190 -10.55 -13.78 -10.63
CA HIS A 190 -9.82 -14.08 -11.85
C HIS A 190 -8.81 -15.23 -11.61
N TYR A 191 -8.40 -15.91 -12.68
CA TYR A 191 -7.45 -17.03 -12.61
C TYR A 191 -6.04 -16.59 -12.16
N GLU A 192 -5.72 -15.31 -12.31
CA GLU A 192 -4.51 -14.74 -11.70
C GLU A 192 -4.72 -14.71 -10.19
N GLY A 193 -3.92 -15.51 -9.47
CA GLY A 193 -3.97 -15.60 -8.02
C GLY A 193 -3.57 -14.31 -7.31
N TRP A 194 -3.55 -14.37 -5.99
CA TRP A 194 -3.14 -13.25 -5.15
C TRP A 194 -1.75 -12.73 -5.51
N TRP A 195 -1.62 -11.43 -5.71
CA TRP A 195 -0.33 -10.76 -5.59
C TRP A 195 -0.11 -10.43 -4.13
N ALA A 196 0.96 -10.95 -3.54
CA ALA A 196 1.37 -10.69 -2.16
C ALA A 196 2.88 -10.91 -2.02
N ASP A 197 3.51 -10.32 -1.01
CA ASP A 197 4.91 -10.63 -0.69
C ASP A 197 4.96 -11.82 0.29
N PRO A 198 5.65 -12.92 -0.04
CA PRO A 198 5.71 -14.12 0.80
C PRO A 198 6.44 -13.88 2.12
N ASN A 199 7.19 -12.78 2.24
CA ASN A 199 7.82 -12.44 3.51
C ASN A 199 6.78 -11.90 4.50
N PHE A 200 5.73 -11.21 4.05
CA PHE A 200 4.79 -10.50 4.93
C PHE A 200 3.45 -11.18 5.11
N THR A 201 3.16 -12.19 4.30
CA THR A 201 1.89 -12.91 4.34
C THR A 201 2.13 -14.41 4.43
N ARG A 202 1.39 -15.08 5.31
CA ARG A 202 1.28 -16.54 5.31
C ARG A 202 -0.13 -17.00 5.57
N LEU A 203 -0.36 -18.24 5.22
CA LEU A 203 -1.51 -19.02 5.62
C LEU A 203 -1.09 -19.95 6.75
N MET A 204 -1.87 -19.99 7.81
CA MET A 204 -1.59 -20.81 8.99
C MET A 204 -2.87 -21.37 9.59
N VAL A 205 -2.73 -22.43 10.37
CA VAL A 205 -3.81 -22.93 11.22
C VAL A 205 -3.82 -22.08 12.48
N PRO A 206 -4.91 -21.36 12.80
CA PRO A 206 -4.99 -20.59 14.04
C PRO A 206 -5.19 -21.51 15.24
N GLU A 207 -4.81 -21.06 16.45
CA GLU A 207 -5.09 -21.82 17.69
C GLU A 207 -6.60 -22.04 17.90
N GLN A 208 -7.38 -21.01 17.60
CA GLN A 208 -8.83 -21.03 17.55
C GLN A 208 -9.29 -20.45 16.22
N ARG A 209 -10.29 -21.09 15.58
CA ARG A 209 -10.88 -20.54 14.36
C ARG A 209 -11.45 -19.15 14.63
N MET A 210 -11.22 -18.24 13.69
CA MET A 210 -11.82 -16.90 13.76
C MET A 210 -13.33 -17.06 13.76
N GLN A 211 -14.00 -16.38 14.68
CA GLN A 211 -15.43 -16.52 14.85
C GLN A 211 -16.05 -15.21 15.35
N TRP A 212 -17.24 -14.90 14.84
CA TRP A 212 -18.11 -13.88 15.39
C TRP A 212 -19.55 -14.39 15.42
N GLY A 213 -20.12 -14.57 16.63
CA GLY A 213 -21.44 -15.18 16.77
C GLY A 213 -21.49 -16.58 16.16
N GLU A 214 -22.42 -16.81 15.23
CA GLU A 214 -22.55 -18.07 14.48
C GLU A 214 -21.69 -18.11 13.21
N LEU A 215 -20.99 -17.02 12.88
CA LEU A 215 -20.08 -16.97 11.73
C LEU A 215 -18.72 -17.53 12.13
N GLU A 216 -18.36 -18.66 11.56
CA GLU A 216 -17.07 -19.30 11.74
C GLU A 216 -16.23 -19.19 10.46
N GLY A 217 -14.94 -18.91 10.63
CA GLY A 217 -13.93 -18.97 9.60
C GLY A 217 -13.56 -20.39 9.20
N GLY A 218 -12.67 -20.49 8.22
CA GLY A 218 -12.12 -21.75 7.75
C GLY A 218 -11.10 -22.35 8.73
N PRO A 219 -10.53 -23.52 8.39
CA PRO A 219 -9.43 -24.13 9.14
C PRO A 219 -8.10 -23.36 9.00
N MET A 220 -8.04 -22.39 8.11
CA MET A 220 -6.85 -21.61 7.77
C MET A 220 -7.17 -20.13 7.93
N VAL A 221 -6.18 -19.35 8.36
CA VAL A 221 -6.26 -17.89 8.43
C VAL A 221 -5.11 -17.26 7.64
N LEU A 222 -5.37 -16.12 7.02
CA LEU A 222 -4.32 -15.26 6.51
C LEU A 222 -3.73 -14.44 7.66
N GLN A 223 -2.44 -14.59 7.92
CA GLN A 223 -1.67 -13.67 8.76
C GLN A 223 -0.89 -12.70 7.87
N SER A 224 -1.03 -11.40 8.13
CA SER A 224 -0.17 -10.35 7.60
C SER A 224 0.59 -9.68 8.75
N ARG A 225 1.91 -9.79 8.74
CA ARG A 225 2.76 -9.16 9.76
C ARG A 225 2.97 -7.67 9.50
N GLY A 226 3.36 -6.96 10.54
CA GLY A 226 3.66 -5.54 10.49
C GLY A 226 4.84 -5.10 9.63
N HIS A 227 5.08 -3.79 9.61
CA HIS A 227 5.99 -3.14 8.68
C HIS A 227 7.46 -3.35 9.04
N HIS A 228 8.23 -3.95 8.13
CA HIS A 228 9.67 -4.01 8.27
C HIS A 228 10.31 -2.91 7.41
N HIS A 229 10.92 -1.92 8.06
CA HIS A 229 11.41 -0.69 7.39
C HIS A 229 12.45 -0.94 6.28
N ALA A 230 13.16 -2.07 6.34
CA ALA A 230 14.08 -2.48 5.27
C ALA A 230 13.40 -2.91 3.96
N TYR A 231 12.07 -3.03 3.93
CA TYR A 231 11.27 -3.36 2.76
C TYR A 231 10.44 -2.15 2.33
N PRO A 232 10.10 -2.01 1.04
CA PRO A 232 9.22 -0.94 0.61
C PRO A 232 7.82 -1.15 1.19
N ALA A 233 7.10 -0.08 1.51
CA ALA A 233 5.70 -0.16 1.99
C ALA A 233 4.76 -0.94 1.05
N LEU A 234 5.14 -1.09 -0.23
CA LEU A 234 4.43 -1.93 -1.19
C LEU A 234 4.48 -3.44 -0.83
N ALA A 235 5.55 -3.92 -0.19
CA ALA A 235 5.69 -5.33 0.20
C ALA A 235 4.61 -5.78 1.19
N HIS A 236 3.96 -4.84 1.87
CA HIS A 236 2.88 -5.09 2.83
C HIS A 236 1.49 -4.94 2.20
N ARG A 237 1.42 -4.96 0.86
CA ARG A 237 0.15 -4.95 0.12
C ARG A 237 -0.09 -6.31 -0.49
N MET A 238 -1.37 -6.63 -0.60
CA MET A 238 -1.84 -7.78 -1.35
C MET A 238 -3.08 -7.39 -2.14
N ALA A 239 -3.27 -8.00 -3.32
CA ALA A 239 -4.39 -7.68 -4.18
C ALA A 239 -4.78 -8.86 -5.05
N ARG A 240 -6.06 -8.89 -5.46
CA ARG A 240 -6.60 -9.90 -6.36
C ARG A 240 -7.65 -9.32 -7.28
N LYS A 241 -7.59 -9.73 -8.55
CA LYS A 241 -8.56 -9.33 -9.57
C LYS A 241 -9.83 -10.16 -9.43
N LEU A 242 -10.97 -9.51 -9.60
CA LEU A 242 -12.27 -10.16 -9.73
C LEU A 242 -12.41 -10.76 -11.13
N GLU A 243 -13.13 -11.89 -11.23
CA GLU A 243 -13.46 -12.49 -12.53
C GLU A 243 -14.43 -11.59 -13.30
N THR A 244 -15.46 -11.12 -12.60
CA THR A 244 -16.46 -10.17 -13.12
C THR A 244 -16.40 -8.87 -12.32
N PRO A 245 -16.22 -7.70 -12.95
CA PRO A 245 -16.22 -6.43 -12.25
C PRO A 245 -17.56 -6.12 -11.56
N LEU A 246 -17.51 -5.51 -10.37
CA LEU A 246 -18.70 -5.07 -9.65
C LEU A 246 -19.12 -3.70 -10.15
N THR A 247 -20.28 -3.64 -10.81
CA THR A 247 -20.83 -2.42 -11.42
C THR A 247 -22.05 -1.86 -10.69
N ASN A 248 -22.63 -2.64 -9.77
CA ASN A 248 -23.79 -2.29 -8.95
C ASN A 248 -23.38 -2.23 -7.48
N ASP A 249 -24.30 -1.75 -6.63
CA ASP A 249 -24.16 -1.81 -5.19
C ASP A 249 -23.83 -3.23 -4.72
N PHE A 250 -22.95 -3.32 -3.73
CA PHE A 250 -22.57 -4.60 -3.13
C PHE A 250 -22.28 -4.43 -1.64
N TYR A 251 -22.36 -5.54 -0.94
CA TYR A 251 -21.93 -5.68 0.44
C TYR A 251 -20.65 -6.50 0.49
N PHE A 252 -19.86 -6.30 1.54
CA PHE A 252 -18.84 -7.25 1.92
C PHE A 252 -18.89 -7.52 3.42
N SER A 253 -18.37 -8.67 3.82
CA SER A 253 -18.02 -8.95 5.22
C SER A 253 -16.64 -9.59 5.28
N ILE A 254 -15.96 -9.43 6.41
CA ILE A 254 -14.65 -10.03 6.66
C ILE A 254 -14.46 -10.23 8.16
N LEU A 255 -13.90 -11.37 8.56
CA LEU A 255 -13.45 -11.60 9.93
C LEU A 255 -12.05 -11.04 10.06
N VAL A 256 -11.84 -10.21 11.08
CA VAL A 256 -10.56 -9.52 11.33
C VAL A 256 -10.21 -9.61 12.81
N SER A 257 -8.98 -10.02 13.11
CA SER A 257 -8.37 -9.90 14.44
C SER A 257 -7.01 -9.23 14.31
N TYR A 258 -6.55 -8.63 15.40
CA TYR A 258 -5.28 -7.93 15.46
C TYR A 258 -4.56 -8.33 16.74
N ASP A 259 -3.28 -8.68 16.63
CA ASP A 259 -2.39 -8.89 17.78
C ASP A 259 -1.37 -7.75 17.81
N GLY A 260 -1.27 -7.06 18.94
CA GLY A 260 -0.35 -5.92 19.13
C GLY A 260 -0.99 -4.56 18.89
N LEU A 261 -2.32 -4.47 18.86
CA LEU A 261 -3.05 -3.28 18.42
C LEU A 261 -2.71 -2.01 19.21
N ASP A 262 -2.18 -1.01 18.52
CA ASP A 262 -1.86 0.32 19.03
C ASP A 262 -2.53 1.47 18.24
N LYS A 263 -2.06 2.70 18.44
CA LYS A 263 -2.66 3.90 17.83
C LYS A 263 -2.11 4.20 16.43
N ASN A 264 -0.88 3.82 16.15
CA ASN A 264 -0.18 4.01 14.88
C ASN A 264 -0.52 2.92 13.87
N ASP A 265 -1.11 1.83 14.34
CA ASP A 265 -1.59 0.77 13.48
C ASP A 265 -2.58 1.19 12.42
N PHE A 266 -2.40 0.58 11.26
CA PHE A 266 -3.28 0.76 10.14
C PHE A 266 -3.48 -0.55 9.38
N PHE A 267 -4.73 -0.85 9.06
CA PHE A 267 -5.12 -1.83 8.06
C PHE A 267 -6.08 -1.16 7.08
N GLY A 268 -6.04 -1.54 5.80
CA GLY A 268 -7.02 -1.08 4.83
C GLY A 268 -7.31 -2.11 3.74
N LEU A 269 -8.57 -2.53 3.66
CA LEU A 269 -9.23 -3.16 2.52
C LEU A 269 -9.70 -2.07 1.56
N TRP A 270 -9.33 -2.18 0.29
CA TRP A 270 -9.69 -1.21 -0.76
C TRP A 270 -10.29 -1.90 -1.98
N PHE A 271 -11.12 -1.13 -2.70
CA PHE A 271 -11.77 -1.54 -3.95
C PHE A 271 -11.45 -0.55 -5.06
N ASP A 272 -10.92 -1.01 -6.20
CA ASP A 272 -10.47 -0.14 -7.30
C ASP A 272 -10.76 -0.76 -8.68
N ASP A 273 -10.63 0.03 -9.76
CA ASP A 273 -10.73 -0.45 -11.14
C ASP A 273 -9.40 -1.01 -11.68
N VAL A 274 -8.30 -0.73 -11.00
CA VAL A 274 -6.97 -1.22 -11.34
C VAL A 274 -6.25 -1.64 -10.07
N ALA A 275 -5.48 -2.72 -10.16
CA ALA A 275 -4.54 -3.09 -9.10
C ALA A 275 -3.43 -2.04 -8.91
N GLY A 276 -3.24 -1.17 -9.90
CA GLY A 276 -2.15 -0.22 -9.96
C GLY A 276 -0.81 -0.85 -10.30
N SER A 277 0.23 -0.02 -10.40
CA SER A 277 1.62 -0.46 -10.44
C SER A 277 2.23 -0.39 -9.04
N LYS A 278 3.49 -0.80 -8.89
CA LYS A 278 4.28 -0.87 -7.64
C LYS A 278 4.43 0.43 -6.81
N GLY A 279 3.65 1.47 -7.10
CA GLY A 279 3.55 2.72 -6.33
C GLY A 279 2.20 3.42 -6.43
N SER A 280 1.19 2.82 -7.06
CA SER A 280 -0.14 3.43 -7.19
C SER A 280 -0.77 3.59 -5.79
N SER A 281 -1.35 4.76 -5.54
CA SER A 281 -2.09 5.01 -4.30
C SER A 281 -3.55 4.62 -4.47
N HIS A 282 -4.06 3.83 -3.51
CA HIS A 282 -5.48 3.49 -3.37
C HIS A 282 -6.14 4.28 -2.23
N SER A 283 -5.60 5.47 -1.92
CA SER A 283 -6.11 6.33 -0.83
C SER A 283 -7.31 7.20 -1.23
N ARG A 284 -7.77 7.10 -2.48
CA ARG A 284 -8.82 7.95 -3.06
C ARG A 284 -10.01 7.15 -3.63
N VAL A 285 -10.12 5.89 -3.22
CA VAL A 285 -11.16 4.92 -3.65
C VAL A 285 -11.84 4.36 -2.39
N PRO A 286 -12.97 3.64 -2.50
CA PRO A 286 -13.58 2.99 -1.33
C PRO A 286 -12.56 2.22 -0.51
N ASN A 287 -12.42 2.59 0.75
CA ASN A 287 -11.43 2.04 1.67
C ASN A 287 -12.07 1.82 3.04
N PHE A 288 -11.89 0.63 3.58
CA PHE A 288 -12.39 0.21 4.88
C PHE A 288 -11.23 -0.41 5.64
N GLY A 289 -11.18 -0.27 6.96
CA GLY A 289 -10.12 -0.92 7.72
C GLY A 289 -10.01 -0.33 9.10
N LEU A 290 -8.84 -0.43 9.71
CA LEU A 290 -8.59 -0.04 11.09
C LEU A 290 -7.55 1.07 11.13
N LYS A 291 -7.78 2.08 11.97
CA LYS A 291 -6.76 3.05 12.38
C LYS A 291 -7.13 3.67 13.73
N GLU A 292 -6.15 4.10 14.52
CA GLU A 292 -6.40 4.73 15.82
C GLU A 292 -7.35 3.89 16.70
N LYS A 293 -7.17 2.56 16.69
CA LYS A 293 -8.02 1.58 17.39
C LYS A 293 -9.51 1.63 17.04
N ARG A 294 -9.90 2.06 15.84
CA ARG A 294 -11.29 2.06 15.38
C ARG A 294 -11.36 1.56 13.95
N PHE A 295 -12.43 0.85 13.58
CA PHE A 295 -12.68 0.67 12.15
C PHE A 295 -13.14 1.97 11.52
N PHE A 296 -12.71 2.21 10.28
CA PHE A 296 -13.08 3.35 9.47
C PHE A 296 -13.62 2.91 8.11
N ALA A 297 -14.42 3.78 7.51
CA ALA A 297 -14.72 3.80 6.08
C ALA A 297 -14.36 5.16 5.50
N ARG A 298 -13.86 5.21 4.27
CA ARG A 298 -13.56 6.48 3.58
C ARG A 298 -13.43 6.32 2.07
N PHE A 299 -13.66 7.43 1.38
CA PHE A 299 -13.17 7.60 0.01
C PHE A 299 -11.83 8.36 -0.04
N GLU A 300 -11.54 9.22 0.93
CA GLU A 300 -10.30 9.99 1.02
C GLU A 300 -9.91 10.27 2.47
N VAL A 301 -8.63 10.59 2.70
CA VAL A 301 -8.04 10.69 4.05
C VAL A 301 -8.69 11.76 4.95
N ASN A 302 -9.30 12.80 4.37
CA ASN A 302 -9.86 13.91 5.13
C ASN A 302 -11.37 13.79 5.38
N GLN A 303 -12.02 12.73 4.88
CA GLN A 303 -13.46 12.51 5.03
C GLN A 303 -13.70 11.04 5.36
N GLU A 304 -13.82 10.75 6.64
CA GLU A 304 -13.80 9.40 7.20
C GLU A 304 -14.95 9.23 8.18
N GLY A 305 -15.55 8.05 8.16
CA GLY A 305 -16.52 7.59 9.15
C GLY A 305 -15.86 6.54 10.04
N PHE A 306 -16.16 6.55 11.33
CA PHE A 306 -15.55 5.64 12.31
C PHE A 306 -16.60 4.87 13.09
N SER A 307 -16.27 3.62 13.40
CA SER A 307 -16.97 2.78 14.37
C SER A 307 -16.51 3.06 15.81
N ALA A 308 -17.02 2.24 16.75
CA ALA A 308 -16.54 2.18 18.12
C ALA A 308 -15.07 1.70 18.23
N GLU A 309 -14.49 1.83 19.42
CA GLU A 309 -13.13 1.37 19.70
C GLU A 309 -13.00 -0.14 19.64
N LEU A 310 -11.80 -0.58 19.25
CA LEU A 310 -11.40 -1.97 19.11
C LEU A 310 -10.58 -2.43 20.30
N ILE A 311 -10.68 -3.73 20.54
CA ILE A 311 -9.97 -4.43 21.60
C ILE A 311 -8.95 -5.35 20.95
N ASP A 312 -7.71 -5.29 21.42
CA ASP A 312 -6.61 -6.12 20.95
C ASP A 312 -6.91 -7.62 21.18
N GLY A 313 -6.57 -8.46 20.20
CA GLY A 313 -6.80 -9.91 20.20
C GLY A 313 -8.24 -10.35 19.96
N GLU A 314 -9.23 -9.43 19.93
CA GLU A 314 -10.61 -9.79 19.64
C GLU A 314 -10.87 -9.99 18.15
N CYS A 315 -11.68 -10.99 17.82
CA CYS A 315 -12.16 -11.21 16.46
C CYS A 315 -13.43 -10.39 16.20
N PHE A 316 -13.40 -9.59 15.15
CA PHE A 316 -14.49 -8.73 14.72
C PHE A 316 -15.04 -9.17 13.36
N LEU A 317 -16.36 -9.06 13.19
CA LEU A 317 -16.99 -9.03 11.87
C LEU A 317 -17.08 -7.58 11.39
N LEU A 318 -16.28 -7.24 10.40
CA LEU A 318 -16.41 -5.99 9.67
C LEU A 318 -17.33 -6.20 8.47
N VAL A 319 -18.41 -5.44 8.40
CA VAL A 319 -19.35 -5.43 7.27
C VAL A 319 -19.33 -4.06 6.64
N GLY A 320 -19.34 -3.99 5.31
CA GLY A 320 -19.47 -2.71 4.62
C GLY A 320 -20.33 -2.81 3.37
N ARG A 321 -20.85 -1.66 2.96
CA ARG A 321 -21.65 -1.50 1.75
C ARG A 321 -21.06 -0.39 0.89
N VAL A 322 -20.97 -0.63 -0.41
CA VAL A 322 -20.47 0.33 -1.38
C VAL A 322 -21.57 0.60 -2.39
N MET A 323 -22.01 1.86 -2.53
CA MET A 323 -23.23 2.22 -3.25
C MET A 323 -23.04 3.32 -4.27
N LYS A 324 -23.93 3.30 -5.27
CA LYS A 324 -24.16 4.36 -6.25
C LYS A 324 -25.48 5.07 -5.97
N GLU A 325 -25.56 5.78 -4.85
CA GLU A 325 -26.76 6.53 -4.48
C GLU A 325 -27.08 7.60 -5.54
N GLN A 326 -28.07 7.28 -6.39
CA GLN A 326 -28.55 8.13 -7.49
C GLN A 326 -27.41 8.64 -8.42
N SER A 327 -26.39 7.81 -8.62
CA SER A 327 -25.16 8.17 -9.34
C SER A 327 -24.74 7.08 -10.32
N SER A 328 -23.89 7.41 -11.30
CA SER A 328 -23.26 6.43 -12.19
C SER A 328 -22.00 5.79 -11.59
N TYR A 329 -21.43 6.42 -10.56
CA TYR A 329 -20.23 6.00 -9.84
C TYR A 329 -20.52 5.78 -8.36
N PHE A 330 -19.72 4.93 -7.72
CA PHE A 330 -19.81 4.68 -6.28
C PHE A 330 -19.54 5.97 -5.53
N ASN A 331 -20.50 6.39 -4.71
CA ASN A 331 -20.49 7.68 -4.04
C ASN A 331 -20.86 7.63 -2.56
N ARG A 332 -21.26 6.47 -2.03
CA ARG A 332 -21.61 6.31 -0.62
C ARG A 332 -21.08 5.00 -0.05
N LEU A 333 -20.53 5.06 1.17
CA LEU A 333 -20.08 3.91 1.95
C LEU A 333 -20.86 3.83 3.25
N GLU A 334 -21.16 2.60 3.67
CA GLU A 334 -21.70 2.32 5.00
C GLU A 334 -20.86 1.21 5.64
N ILE A 335 -20.69 1.28 6.95
CA ILE A 335 -19.88 0.32 7.72
C ILE A 335 -20.61 -0.10 8.99
N TRP A 336 -20.52 -1.38 9.30
CA TRP A 336 -20.97 -1.98 10.55
C TRP A 336 -19.85 -2.84 11.14
N VAL A 337 -19.76 -2.82 12.45
CA VAL A 337 -18.84 -3.66 13.22
C VAL A 337 -19.66 -4.48 14.18
N ASN A 338 -19.54 -5.79 14.07
CA ASN A 338 -20.25 -6.73 14.92
C ASN A 338 -21.78 -6.50 14.94
N PRO A 339 -22.45 -6.34 13.76
CA PRO A 339 -23.87 -6.03 13.71
C PRO A 339 -24.71 -7.19 14.27
N VAL A 340 -25.59 -6.86 15.21
CA VAL A 340 -26.61 -7.76 15.78
C VAL A 340 -27.88 -6.97 16.08
N GLY A 341 -29.05 -7.58 15.91
CA GLY A 341 -30.35 -6.93 16.19
C GLY A 341 -30.54 -5.62 15.43
N GLU A 342 -30.94 -4.56 16.12
CA GLU A 342 -31.16 -3.21 15.53
C GLU A 342 -29.90 -2.61 14.87
N ARG A 343 -28.69 -3.02 15.29
CA ARG A 343 -27.45 -2.59 14.63
C ARG A 343 -27.31 -3.15 13.23
N SER A 344 -28.04 -4.20 12.85
CA SER A 344 -28.10 -4.66 11.46
C SER A 344 -28.87 -3.69 10.56
N GLU A 345 -29.73 -2.84 11.12
CA GLU A 345 -30.55 -1.88 10.38
C GLU A 345 -29.87 -0.51 10.25
N THR A 346 -28.97 -0.16 11.18
CA THR A 346 -28.30 1.16 11.22
C THR A 346 -26.77 1.02 11.17
N PRO A 347 -26.09 1.60 10.17
CA PRO A 347 -24.63 1.58 10.10
C PRO A 347 -23.97 2.38 11.23
N ASP A 348 -22.80 1.91 11.67
CA ASP A 348 -21.97 2.64 12.64
C ASP A 348 -21.42 3.94 12.05
N ALA A 349 -21.16 3.97 10.74
CA ALA A 349 -20.85 5.19 10.03
C ALA A 349 -21.31 5.18 8.56
N VAL A 350 -21.57 6.37 8.04
CA VAL A 350 -21.92 6.63 6.64
C VAL A 350 -20.97 7.67 6.08
N VAL A 351 -20.45 7.44 4.88
CA VAL A 351 -19.47 8.34 4.24
C VAL A 351 -19.85 8.61 2.80
N GLU A 352 -19.99 9.89 2.47
CA GLU A 352 -20.22 10.37 1.11
C GLU A 352 -18.91 10.66 0.38
N LEU A 353 -18.94 10.57 -0.95
CA LEU A 353 -17.80 10.87 -1.81
C LEU A 353 -17.42 12.35 -1.76
N GLY A 354 -16.23 12.62 -1.24
CA GLY A 354 -15.61 13.94 -1.25
C GLY A 354 -15.09 14.36 -2.62
N LYS A 355 -14.76 15.65 -2.76
CA LYS A 355 -14.36 16.25 -4.04
C LYS A 355 -13.02 15.73 -4.58
N GLY A 356 -12.12 15.26 -3.70
CA GLY A 356 -10.79 14.77 -4.08
C GLY A 356 -10.77 13.29 -4.46
N ALA A 357 -11.83 12.55 -4.15
CA ALA A 357 -11.94 11.13 -4.40
C ALA A 357 -12.17 10.79 -5.88
N LYS A 358 -11.74 9.58 -6.28
CA LYS A 358 -11.91 9.05 -7.62
C LYS A 358 -13.35 8.58 -7.81
N LYS A 359 -13.99 9.03 -8.89
CA LYS A 359 -15.32 8.57 -9.30
C LYS A 359 -15.22 7.20 -9.98
N LEU A 360 -15.45 6.15 -9.20
CA LEU A 360 -15.30 4.77 -9.65
C LEU A 360 -16.63 4.23 -10.19
N ASN A 361 -16.67 3.84 -11.47
CA ASN A 361 -17.88 3.25 -12.07
C ASN A 361 -17.95 1.72 -11.90
N ALA A 362 -16.81 1.06 -11.69
CA ALA A 362 -16.75 -0.39 -11.53
C ALA A 362 -15.52 -0.78 -10.70
N VAL A 363 -15.67 -1.78 -9.84
CA VAL A 363 -14.57 -2.39 -9.09
C VAL A 363 -14.09 -3.62 -9.86
N HIS A 364 -12.81 -3.66 -10.20
CA HIS A 364 -12.18 -4.81 -10.88
C HIS A 364 -11.22 -5.55 -9.96
N VAL A 365 -10.72 -4.87 -8.92
CA VAL A 365 -9.68 -5.38 -8.03
C VAL A 365 -10.04 -5.00 -6.61
N LEU A 366 -9.82 -5.93 -5.70
CA LEU A 366 -9.74 -5.65 -4.28
C LEU A 366 -8.32 -5.90 -3.79
N GLY A 367 -7.96 -5.24 -2.70
CA GLY A 367 -6.72 -5.55 -2.02
C GLY A 367 -6.68 -5.04 -0.60
N MET A 368 -5.65 -5.46 0.10
CA MET A 368 -5.43 -5.17 1.51
C MET A 368 -4.03 -4.60 1.70
N ARG A 369 -3.84 -3.82 2.76
CA ARG A 369 -2.51 -3.35 3.15
C ARG A 369 -2.41 -3.17 4.66
N ILE A 370 -1.18 -3.35 5.16
CA ILE A 370 -0.76 -2.92 6.49
C ILE A 370 -0.13 -1.53 6.41
N GLY A 371 -0.23 -0.78 7.50
CA GLY A 371 0.35 0.55 7.70
C GLY A 371 1.86 0.54 7.69
N GLN A 372 2.46 1.66 7.29
CA GLN A 372 3.91 1.84 7.40
C GLN A 372 4.41 2.03 8.83
N TYR A 373 3.50 2.25 9.78
CA TYR A 373 3.83 2.48 11.18
C TYR A 373 3.39 1.33 12.09
N THR A 374 2.88 0.23 11.53
CA THR A 374 2.62 -0.99 12.28
C THR A 374 3.93 -1.70 12.53
N GLU A 375 4.18 -2.12 13.77
CA GLU A 375 5.43 -2.67 14.23
C GLU A 375 5.64 -4.10 13.71
N VAL A 376 6.90 -4.53 13.53
CA VAL A 376 7.23 -5.87 13.00
C VAL A 376 6.63 -7.02 13.84
N GLY A 377 6.38 -6.78 15.13
CA GLY A 377 5.77 -7.75 16.05
C GLY A 377 4.27 -7.93 15.86
N ASP A 378 3.60 -6.96 15.25
CA ASP A 378 2.14 -6.95 15.16
C ASP A 378 1.66 -7.81 14.02
N SER A 379 0.46 -8.35 14.16
CA SER A 379 -0.13 -9.25 13.19
C SER A 379 -1.60 -8.97 12.98
N LEU A 380 -1.95 -8.75 11.72
CA LEU A 380 -3.34 -8.79 11.28
C LEU A 380 -3.70 -10.22 10.88
N PHE A 381 -4.82 -10.70 11.38
CA PHE A 381 -5.44 -11.96 10.97
C PHE A 381 -6.72 -11.69 10.22
N VAL A 382 -6.90 -12.36 9.09
CA VAL A 382 -8.05 -12.19 8.20
C VAL A 382 -8.59 -13.53 7.77
N ASP A 383 -9.91 -13.67 7.82
CA ASP A 383 -10.61 -14.82 7.25
C ASP A 383 -12.01 -14.42 6.74
N ARG A 384 -12.65 -15.32 6.00
CA ARG A 384 -14.03 -15.23 5.53
C ARG A 384 -14.35 -13.89 4.87
N LEU A 385 -13.54 -13.49 3.88
CA LEU A 385 -13.83 -12.33 3.04
C LEU A 385 -14.95 -12.71 2.06
N VAL A 386 -16.12 -12.09 2.18
CA VAL A 386 -17.29 -12.40 1.37
C VAL A 386 -17.82 -11.12 0.73
N LEU A 387 -18.10 -11.14 -0.58
CA LEU A 387 -18.74 -10.06 -1.32
C LEU A 387 -20.10 -10.55 -1.83
N GLY A 388 -21.17 -9.83 -1.54
CA GLY A 388 -22.54 -10.27 -1.80
C GLY A 388 -23.47 -9.14 -2.25
N LYS A 389 -24.68 -9.51 -2.65
CA LYS A 389 -25.70 -8.57 -3.15
C LYS A 389 -26.53 -7.96 -2.02
N THR A 390 -26.67 -8.67 -0.90
CA THR A 390 -27.48 -8.24 0.25
C THR A 390 -26.66 -8.34 1.53
N PHE A 391 -27.13 -7.66 2.58
CA PHE A 391 -26.51 -7.72 3.90
C PHE A 391 -26.51 -9.16 4.44
N GLU A 392 -27.61 -9.88 4.28
CA GLU A 392 -27.79 -11.27 4.73
C GLU A 392 -26.81 -12.20 4.00
N SER A 393 -26.62 -12.01 2.70
CA SER A 393 -25.72 -12.85 1.89
C SER A 393 -24.25 -12.83 2.34
N VAL A 394 -23.85 -11.82 3.14
CA VAL A 394 -22.49 -11.73 3.69
C VAL A 394 -22.45 -11.99 5.20
N THR A 395 -23.56 -11.83 5.92
CA THR A 395 -23.63 -11.94 7.39
C THR A 395 -24.27 -13.22 7.94
N GLN A 396 -24.75 -14.12 7.08
CA GLN A 396 -25.32 -15.40 7.51
C GLN A 396 -24.30 -16.54 7.54
N PRO A 397 -24.43 -17.50 8.47
CA PRO A 397 -23.65 -18.73 8.48
C PRO A 397 -23.84 -19.53 7.18
N VAL A 398 -22.90 -20.44 6.91
CA VAL A 398 -23.03 -21.39 5.81
C VAL A 398 -24.09 -22.43 6.19
N GLU A 399 -25.07 -22.63 5.30
CA GLU A 399 -26.13 -23.65 5.45
C GLU A 399 -25.62 -25.10 5.35
#